data_AF-H3C6H0-F1
#
_entry.id   AF-H3C6H0-F1
#
_cell.length_a   1.000
_cell.length_b   1.000
_cell.length_c   1.000
_cell.angle_alpha   90.00
_cell.angle_beta   90.00
_cell.angle_gamma   90.00
#
_symmetry.space_group_name_H-M   'P 1'
#
loop_
_entity.id
_entity.type
_entity.pdbx_description
1 polymer ?
#
loop_
_entity_poly.entity_id
_entity_poly.type
_entity_poly.pdbx_seq_one_letter_code
_entity_poly.pdbx_strand_id
1 'polypeptide(L)'
;DRKHKEMMLDILQLARSFPLHFDETSLFAGDEKEAAKLKEDIRLAFLNISRIMDCVGCFKCRLWGKLQTQGLGTALKILFSGRQIEALPPPGAQPPAFQLSRQEIVSLFNASEAIHRISTSIRELQNFRELLAEE
;
A
#
# COMPACT_ATOMS: atom_id res chain seq x y z
N ASP A 1 -18.22 10.32 -8.96
CA ASP A 1 -16.79 10.20 -9.35
C ASP A 1 -15.93 11.40 -9.00
N ARG A 2 -16.27 12.63 -9.42
CA ARG A 2 -15.48 13.84 -9.09
C ARG A 2 -15.30 14.05 -7.57
N LYS A 3 -16.39 13.95 -6.80
CA LYS A 3 -16.36 14.01 -5.33
C LYS A 3 -15.49 12.92 -4.68
N HIS A 4 -15.54 11.68 -5.19
CA HIS A 4 -14.71 10.59 -4.66
C HIS A 4 -13.23 10.84 -4.93
N LYS A 5 -12.90 11.37 -6.11
CA LYS A 5 -11.53 11.77 -6.45
C LYS A 5 -11.03 12.90 -5.54
N GLU A 6 -11.86 13.91 -5.28
CA GLU A 6 -11.54 15.01 -4.34
C GLU A 6 -11.24 14.44 -2.94
N MET A 7 -12.13 13.62 -2.37
CA MET A 7 -11.91 13.00 -1.05
C MET A 7 -10.64 12.13 -1.00
N MET A 8 -10.34 11.37 -2.06
CA MET A 8 -9.10 10.58 -2.11
C MET A 8 -7.86 11.47 -2.12
N LEU A 9 -7.89 12.62 -2.80
CA LEU A 9 -6.78 13.57 -2.80
C LEU A 9 -6.58 14.20 -1.42
N ASP A 10 -7.66 14.53 -0.71
CA ASP A 10 -7.59 15.08 0.65
C ASP A 10 -6.91 14.09 1.62
N ILE A 11 -7.27 12.80 1.54
CA ILE A 11 -6.64 11.75 2.35
C ILE A 11 -5.15 11.63 2.05
N LEU A 12 -4.76 11.68 0.77
CA LEU A 12 -3.35 11.61 0.37
C LEU A 12 -2.56 12.84 0.84
N GLN A 13 -3.18 14.03 0.82
CA GLN A 13 -2.57 15.25 1.37
C GLN A 13 -2.36 15.14 2.88
N LEU A 14 -3.34 14.60 3.61
CA LEU A 14 -3.21 14.34 5.04
C LEU A 14 -2.08 13.34 5.32
N ALA A 15 -2.02 12.24 4.57
CA ALA A 15 -0.94 11.26 4.71
C ALA A 15 0.45 11.86 4.45
N ARG A 16 0.57 12.77 3.48
CA ARG A 16 1.81 13.50 3.19
C ARG A 16 2.21 14.50 4.27
N SER A 17 1.23 15.05 5.01
CA SER A 17 1.50 15.98 6.12
C SER A 17 2.13 15.28 7.32
N PHE A 18 2.05 13.95 7.39
CA PHE A 18 2.70 13.18 8.44
C PHE A 18 4.22 13.12 8.20
N PRO A 19 5.05 13.42 9.20
CA PRO A 19 6.50 13.34 9.04
C PRO A 19 6.91 11.88 8.83
N LEU A 20 7.35 11.54 7.62
CA LEU A 20 7.96 10.25 7.33
C LEU A 20 9.33 10.16 8.02
N HIS A 21 9.49 9.14 8.87
CA HIS A 21 10.75 8.84 9.56
C HIS A 21 11.62 7.81 8.83
N PHE A 22 11.18 7.34 7.66
CA PHE A 22 11.86 6.26 6.95
C PHE A 22 12.79 6.82 5.86
N ASP A 23 14.06 6.41 5.89
CA ASP A 23 15.01 6.74 4.84
C ASP A 23 14.87 5.75 3.67
N GLU A 24 14.04 6.15 2.70
CA GLU A 24 13.72 5.39 1.48
C GLU A 24 14.96 5.08 0.63
N THR A 25 16.03 5.87 0.78
CA THR A 25 17.25 5.71 -0.02
C THR A 25 18.05 4.47 0.34
N SER A 26 17.92 3.99 1.58
CA SER A 26 18.65 2.82 2.08
C SER A 26 18.22 1.49 1.44
N LEU A 27 16.96 1.38 1.00
CA LEU A 27 16.39 0.12 0.51
C LEU A 27 15.79 0.20 -0.90
N PHE A 28 15.25 1.37 -1.30
CA PHE A 28 14.50 1.52 -2.55
C PHE A 28 15.18 2.42 -3.59
N ALA A 29 16.13 3.28 -3.18
CA ALA A 29 16.85 4.19 -4.08
C ALA A 29 18.38 3.95 -4.19
N GLY A 30 18.87 2.81 -3.67
CA GLY A 30 20.28 2.38 -3.73
C GLY A 30 20.76 1.97 -5.14
N ASP A 31 21.67 0.99 -5.22
CA ASP A 31 22.19 0.47 -6.49
C ASP A 31 21.06 -0.09 -7.37
N GLU A 32 20.93 0.39 -8.61
CA GLU A 32 19.84 0.02 -9.53
C GLU A 32 19.76 -1.48 -9.77
N LYS A 33 20.91 -2.18 -9.78
CA LYS A 33 20.93 -3.64 -9.99
C LYS A 33 20.41 -4.38 -8.77
N GLU A 34 20.77 -3.93 -7.58
CA GLU A 34 20.35 -4.55 -6.33
C GLU A 34 18.87 -4.28 -6.05
N ALA A 35 18.41 -3.04 -6.28
CA ALA A 35 17.00 -2.67 -6.19
C ALA A 35 16.13 -3.42 -7.22
N ALA A 36 16.61 -3.59 -8.46
CA ALA A 36 15.89 -4.36 -9.48
C ALA A 36 15.78 -5.85 -9.12
N LYS A 37 16.85 -6.44 -8.57
CA LYS A 37 16.83 -7.82 -8.08
C LYS A 37 15.88 -7.98 -6.90
N LEU A 38 15.98 -7.09 -5.91
CA LEU A 38 15.11 -7.10 -4.72
C LEU A 38 13.63 -6.95 -5.12
N LYS A 39 13.33 -6.10 -6.09
CA LYS A 39 11.98 -5.93 -6.63
C LYS A 39 11.44 -7.23 -7.22
N GLU A 40 12.23 -7.98 -8.00
CA GLU A 40 11.77 -9.25 -8.57
C GLU A 40 11.65 -10.34 -7.50
N ASP A 41 12.57 -10.42 -6.55
CA ASP A 41 12.51 -11.37 -5.43
C ASP A 41 11.24 -11.15 -4.59
N ILE A 42 10.93 -9.89 -4.28
CA ILE A 42 9.69 -9.48 -3.62
C ILE A 42 8.48 -9.87 -4.47
N ARG A 43 8.49 -9.57 -5.77
CA ARG A 43 7.39 -9.92 -6.68
C ARG A 43 7.11 -11.42 -6.71
N LEU A 44 8.16 -12.24 -6.77
CA LEU A 44 8.07 -13.70 -6.72
C LEU A 44 7.53 -14.18 -5.37
N ALA A 45 7.97 -13.59 -4.27
CA ALA A 45 7.44 -13.89 -2.94
C ALA A 45 5.92 -13.62 -2.86
N PHE A 46 5.45 -12.47 -3.35
CA PHE A 46 4.03 -12.14 -3.39
C PHE A 46 3.22 -13.09 -4.30
N LEU A 47 3.79 -13.52 -5.43
CA LEU A 47 3.14 -14.52 -6.29
C LEU A 47 2.97 -15.85 -5.57
N ASN A 48 3.99 -16.28 -4.82
CA ASN A 48 3.94 -17.51 -4.03
C ASN A 48 2.95 -17.41 -2.87
N ILE A 49 2.91 -16.27 -2.17
CA ILE A 49 1.92 -16.03 -1.11
C ILE A 49 0.50 -16.07 -1.70
N SER A 50 0.27 -15.46 -2.88
CA SER A 50 -1.03 -15.53 -3.54
C SER A 50 -1.45 -16.97 -3.88
N ARG A 51 -0.50 -17.85 -4.23
CA ARG A 51 -0.76 -19.29 -4.45
C ARG A 51 -1.10 -20.00 -3.14
N ILE A 52 -0.44 -19.66 -2.03
CA ILE A 52 -0.80 -20.20 -0.71
C ILE A 52 -2.22 -19.80 -0.33
N MET A 53 -2.65 -18.58 -0.65
CA MET A 53 -4.02 -18.13 -0.39
C MET A 53 -5.06 -18.98 -1.15
N ASP A 54 -4.73 -19.57 -2.30
CA ASP A 54 -5.61 -20.50 -3.02
C ASP A 54 -5.85 -21.83 -2.29
N CYS A 55 -5.03 -22.15 -1.29
CA CYS A 55 -5.20 -23.32 -0.43
C CYS A 55 -6.06 -23.04 0.81
N VAL A 56 -6.44 -21.78 1.07
CA VAL A 56 -7.23 -21.43 2.26
C VAL A 56 -8.70 -21.80 2.05
N GLY A 57 -9.23 -22.72 2.86
CA GLY A 57 -10.62 -23.21 2.74
C GLY A 57 -11.71 -22.19 3.10
N CYS A 58 -11.38 -21.17 3.90
CA CYS A 58 -12.27 -20.06 4.21
C CYS A 58 -12.33 -19.06 3.04
N PHE A 59 -13.47 -18.94 2.36
CA PHE A 59 -13.64 -18.03 1.21
C PHE A 59 -13.42 -16.55 1.56
N LYS A 60 -13.90 -16.10 2.73
CA LYS A 60 -13.68 -14.72 3.19
C LYS A 60 -12.19 -14.45 3.44
N CYS A 61 -11.52 -15.37 4.12
CA CYS A 61 -10.10 -15.28 4.45
C CYS A 61 -9.24 -15.29 3.18
N ARG A 62 -9.59 -16.13 2.21
CA ARG A 62 -8.97 -16.17 0.88
C ARG A 62 -9.13 -14.84 0.15
N LEU A 63 -10.34 -14.29 0.11
CA LEU A 63 -10.63 -13.02 -0.55
C LEU A 63 -9.81 -11.88 0.07
N TRP A 64 -9.90 -11.70 1.39
CA TRP A 64 -9.18 -10.64 2.10
C TRP A 64 -7.66 -10.85 2.06
N GLY A 65 -7.19 -12.09 2.17
CA GLY A 65 -5.77 -12.42 2.09
C GLY A 65 -5.17 -12.09 0.72
N LYS A 66 -5.88 -12.40 -0.38
CA LYS A 66 -5.47 -12.00 -1.73
C LYS A 66 -5.53 -10.49 -1.93
N LEU A 67 -6.58 -9.83 -1.45
CA LEU A 67 -6.72 -8.37 -1.57
C LEU A 67 -5.59 -7.64 -0.84
N GLN A 68 -5.26 -8.06 0.38
CA GLN A 68 -4.18 -7.46 1.19
C GLN A 68 -2.80 -7.72 0.59
N THR A 69 -2.52 -8.95 0.15
CA THR A 69 -1.22 -9.28 -0.48
C THR A 69 -1.02 -8.55 -1.80
N GLN A 70 -2.07 -8.39 -2.60
CA GLN A 70 -2.05 -7.55 -3.80
C GLN A 70 -1.80 -6.08 -3.45
N GLY A 71 -2.50 -5.53 -2.46
CA GLY A 71 -2.32 -4.13 -2.05
C GLY A 71 -0.92 -3.83 -1.52
N LEU A 72 -0.31 -4.75 -0.75
CA LEU A 72 1.07 -4.62 -0.29
C LEU A 72 2.06 -4.69 -1.46
N GLY A 73 1.83 -5.59 -2.42
CA GLY A 73 2.62 -5.65 -3.66
C GLY A 73 2.52 -4.36 -4.48
N THR A 74 1.33 -3.75 -4.56
CA THR A 74 1.13 -2.45 -5.19
C THR A 74 1.86 -1.33 -4.45
N ALA A 75 1.84 -1.32 -3.11
CA ALA A 75 2.57 -0.33 -2.31
C ALA A 75 4.09 -0.42 -2.57
N LEU A 76 4.64 -1.63 -2.59
CA LEU A 76 6.06 -1.85 -2.92
C LEU A 76 6.38 -1.47 -4.36
N LYS A 77 5.49 -1.77 -5.31
CA LYS A 77 5.61 -1.32 -6.71
C LYS A 77 5.71 0.20 -6.81
N ILE A 78 4.97 0.96 -5.97
CA ILE A 78 5.06 2.42 -5.90
C ILE A 78 6.42 2.84 -5.32
N LEU A 79 6.85 2.25 -4.19
CA LEU A 79 8.12 2.58 -3.53
C LEU A 79 9.35 2.34 -4.44
N PHE A 80 9.39 1.22 -5.17
CA PHE A 80 10.46 0.93 -6.14
C PHE A 80 10.40 1.79 -7.42
N SER A 81 9.28 2.49 -7.66
CA SER A 81 9.09 3.34 -8.83
C SER A 81 9.22 4.83 -8.51
N GLY A 82 9.75 5.22 -7.34
CA GLY A 82 9.92 6.63 -6.94
C GLY A 82 10.55 7.51 -8.03
N ARG A 83 11.71 7.10 -8.59
CA ARG A 83 12.37 7.81 -9.71
C ARG A 83 11.51 7.92 -10.97
N GLN A 84 10.70 6.90 -11.26
CA GLN A 84 9.82 6.89 -12.44
C GLN A 84 8.58 7.78 -12.22
N ILE A 85 8.14 7.93 -10.97
CA ILE A 85 7.02 8.79 -10.58
C ILE A 85 7.45 10.26 -10.62
N GLU A 86 8.66 10.59 -10.17
CA GLU A 86 9.23 11.94 -10.31
C GLU A 86 9.43 12.35 -11.77
N ALA A 87 9.76 11.39 -12.63
CA ALA A 87 9.94 11.59 -14.07
C ALA A 87 8.64 11.50 -14.90
N LEU A 88 7.46 11.50 -14.26
CA LEU A 88 6.19 11.41 -14.98
C LEU A 88 5.96 12.67 -15.86
N PRO A 89 5.64 12.50 -17.15
CA PRO A 89 5.31 13.63 -18.01
C PRO A 89 3.97 14.28 -17.58
N PRO A 90 3.77 15.58 -17.87
CA PRO A 90 2.53 16.26 -17.58
C PRO A 90 1.34 15.58 -18.29
N PRO A 91 0.13 15.67 -17.71
CA PRO A 91 -1.06 15.01 -18.25
C PRO A 91 -1.33 15.48 -19.68
N GLY A 92 -1.16 14.56 -20.65
CA GLY A 92 -1.36 14.84 -22.08
C GLY A 92 -0.21 14.42 -23.01
N ALA A 93 0.95 13.99 -22.48
CA ALA A 93 2.08 13.55 -23.31
C ALA A 93 2.50 12.10 -23.00
N GLN A 94 2.48 11.24 -24.03
CA GLN A 94 2.93 9.82 -24.09
C GLN A 94 2.31 8.90 -23.00
N PRO A 95 2.21 7.57 -23.24
CA PRO A 95 1.78 6.67 -22.18
C PRO A 95 2.81 6.70 -21.04
N PRO A 96 2.39 6.93 -19.78
CA PRO A 96 3.31 7.01 -18.66
C PRO A 96 3.99 5.65 -18.44
N ALA A 97 5.29 5.67 -18.11
CA ALA A 97 6.07 4.48 -17.80
C ALA A 97 5.55 3.73 -16.56
N PHE A 98 4.80 4.42 -15.70
CA PHE A 98 4.16 3.87 -14.52
C PHE A 98 2.64 3.93 -14.64
N GLN A 99 1.98 2.78 -14.55
CA GLN A 99 0.52 2.66 -14.57
C GLN A 99 0.03 1.73 -13.46
N LEU A 100 -1.11 2.11 -12.88
CA LEU A 100 -1.85 1.35 -11.89
C LEU A 100 -3.22 0.99 -12.45
N SER A 101 -3.54 -0.30 -12.44
CA SER A 101 -4.86 -0.79 -12.79
C SER A 101 -5.90 -0.45 -11.71
N ARG A 102 -7.19 -0.47 -12.08
CA ARG A 102 -8.28 -0.28 -11.12
C ARG A 102 -8.19 -1.26 -9.94
N GLN A 103 -7.81 -2.51 -10.21
CA GLN A 103 -7.70 -3.53 -9.17
C GLN A 103 -6.57 -3.19 -8.19
N GLU A 104 -5.41 -2.76 -8.70
CA GLU A 104 -4.28 -2.32 -7.86
C GLU A 104 -4.66 -1.12 -6.97
N ILE A 105 -5.37 -0.13 -7.53
CA ILE A 105 -5.85 1.03 -6.76
C ILE A 105 -6.82 0.58 -5.66
N VAL A 106 -7.83 -0.21 -6.03
CA VAL A 106 -8.81 -0.73 -5.07
C VAL A 106 -8.13 -1.57 -3.99
N SER A 107 -7.18 -2.44 -4.35
CA SER A 107 -6.42 -3.23 -3.38
C SER A 107 -5.50 -2.38 -2.52
N LEU A 108 -4.94 -1.28 -3.02
CA LEU A 108 -4.09 -0.38 -2.24
C LEU A 108 -4.91 0.37 -1.18
N PHE A 109 -6.05 0.92 -1.56
CA PHE A 109 -6.95 1.60 -0.61
C PHE A 109 -7.63 0.61 0.34
N ASN A 110 -7.98 -0.59 -0.11
CA ASN A 110 -8.49 -1.62 0.81
C ASN A 110 -7.37 -2.27 1.65
N ALA A 111 -6.12 -2.32 1.19
CA ALA A 111 -5.00 -2.68 2.07
C ALA A 111 -4.74 -1.56 3.07
N SER A 112 -5.00 -0.29 2.71
CA SER A 112 -5.06 0.81 3.66
C SER A 112 -6.25 0.70 4.62
N GLU A 113 -7.23 -0.18 4.38
CA GLU A 113 -8.18 -0.61 5.43
C GLU A 113 -7.45 -1.34 6.56
N ALA A 114 -6.26 -1.91 6.35
CA ALA A 114 -5.41 -2.33 7.46
C ALA A 114 -5.02 -1.13 8.34
N ILE A 115 -4.83 0.08 7.78
CA ILE A 115 -4.68 1.32 8.54
C ILE A 115 -5.99 1.64 9.26
N HIS A 116 -7.16 1.42 8.66
CA HIS A 116 -8.44 1.54 9.36
C HIS A 116 -8.55 0.55 10.53
N ARG A 117 -8.15 -0.72 10.35
CA ARG A 117 -8.15 -1.75 11.40
C ARG A 117 -7.13 -1.44 12.50
N ILE A 118 -5.94 -0.95 12.15
CA ILE A 118 -4.93 -0.49 13.10
C ILE A 118 -5.43 0.76 13.83
N SER A 119 -6.05 1.71 13.14
CA SER A 119 -6.62 2.92 13.73
C SER A 119 -7.74 2.59 14.70
N THR A 120 -8.63 1.67 14.34
CA THR A 120 -9.67 1.15 15.23
C THR A 120 -9.04 0.42 16.41
N SER A 121 -8.03 -0.42 16.18
CA SER A 121 -7.29 -1.08 17.26
C SER A 121 -6.60 -0.12 18.22
N ILE A 122 -6.06 1.01 17.74
CA ILE A 122 -5.46 2.07 18.56
C ILE A 122 -6.54 2.80 19.36
N ARG A 123 -7.70 3.06 18.74
CA ARG A 123 -8.83 3.69 19.42
C ARG A 123 -9.39 2.81 20.54
N GLU A 124 -9.48 1.50 20.31
CA GLU A 124 -9.89 0.58 21.38
C GLU A 124 -8.87 0.50 22.51
N LEU A 125 -7.57 0.62 22.21
CA LEU A 125 -6.52 0.73 23.25
C LEU A 125 -6.71 1.98 24.14
N GLN A 126 -7.14 3.11 23.57
CA GLN A 126 -7.49 4.29 24.36
C GLN A 126 -8.71 4.03 25.25
N ASN A 127 -9.77 3.44 24.70
CA ASN A 127 -10.97 3.07 25.47
C ASN A 127 -10.62 2.15 26.66
N PHE A 128 -9.78 1.14 26.44
CA PHE A 128 -9.35 0.24 27.51
C PHE A 128 -8.52 0.96 28.59
N ARG A 129 -7.69 1.95 28.21
CA ARG A 129 -6.93 2.74 29.19
C ARG A 129 -7.82 3.63 30.04
N GLU A 130 -8.87 4.20 29.46
CA GLU A 130 -9.84 5.04 30.19
C GLU A 130 -10.65 4.18 31.17
N LEU A 131 -11.13 3.01 30.74
CA LEU A 131 -11.85 2.07 31.60
C LEU A 131 -11.00 1.57 32.78
N LEU A 132 -9.69 1.34 32.57
CA LEU A 132 -8.76 0.93 33.63
C LEU A 132 -8.36 2.08 34.57
N ALA A 133 -8.64 3.34 34.20
CA ALA A 133 -8.34 4.51 35.03
C ALA A 133 -9.55 4.97 35.87
N GLU A 134 -10.75 4.49 35.56
CA GLU A 134 -11.97 4.68 36.36
C GLU A 134 -12.15 3.63 37.48
N GLU A 135 -11.27 2.62 37.53
CA GLU A 135 -11.13 1.62 38.61
C GLU A 135 -10.05 2.05 39.63
#